data_AF-A0A1F8RKT4-F1
#
_entry.id   AF-A0A1F8RKT4-F1
#
_cell.length_a   1.000
_cell.length_b   1.000
_cell.length_c   1.000
_cell.angle_alpha   90.00
_cell.angle_beta   90.00
_cell.angle_gamma   90.00
#
_symmetry.space_group_name_H-M   'P 1'
#
loop_
_entity.id
_entity.type
_entity.pdbx_description
1 polymer ?
#
loop_
_entity_poly.entity_id
_entity_poly.type
_entity_poly.pdbx_seq_one_letter_code
_entity_poly.pdbx_strand_id
1 'polypeptide(L)' 'MRNYEVAFIAHPELDEASLNTLVEKAKGWVSAAGGQVMQVDLWGRRRLAYPIRKQREGQYVLM' A
#
# COMPACT_ATOMS: atom_id res chain seq x y z
N MET A 1 23.31 5.81 0.48
CA MET A 1 21.94 5.28 0.68
C MET A 1 21.18 5.39 -0.62
N ARG A 2 20.28 4.43 -0.91
CA ARG A 2 19.42 4.46 -2.11
C ARG A 2 18.00 4.66 -1.63
N ASN A 3 17.29 5.57 -2.28
CA ASN A 3 15.88 5.80 -2.02
C ASN A 3 15.08 4.86 -2.92
N TYR A 4 14.10 4.19 -2.34
CA TYR A 4 13.18 3.31 -3.06
C TYR A 4 11.76 3.79 -2.79
N GLU A 5 10.90 3.58 -3.78
CA GLU A 5 9.47 3.80 -3.66
C GLU A 5 8.77 2.47 -3.91
N VAL A 6 7.85 2.11 -3.02
CA VAL A 6 7.04 0.90 -3.08
C VAL A 6 5.58 1.33 -3.12
N ALA A 7 4.95 1.14 -4.28
CA ALA A 7 3.53 1.32 -4.44
C ALA A 7 2.83 -0.04 -4.45
N PHE A 8 1.75 -0.18 -3.69
CA PHE A 8 0.88 -1.36 -3.76
C PHE A 8 -0.59 -0.96 -3.76
N ILE A 9 -1.42 -1.88 -4.27
CA ILE A 9 -2.86 -1.70 -4.39
C ILE A 9 -3.54 -2.74 -3.49
N ALA A 10 -4.31 -2.25 -2.53
CA ALA A 10 -5.14 -3.07 -1.66
C ALA A 10 -6.56 -3.22 -2.25
N HIS A 11 -7.26 -4.28 -1.83
CA HIS A 11 -8.61 -4.57 -2.31
C HIS A 11 -9.57 -3.42 -1.93
N PRO A 12 -10.46 -2.96 -2.83
CA PRO A 12 -11.27 -1.77 -2.60
C PRO A 12 -12.26 -1.90 -1.43
N GLU A 13 -12.66 -3.13 -1.09
CA GLU A 13 -13.60 -3.43 0.00
C GLU A 13 -12.95 -3.44 1.39
N LEU A 14 -11.62 -3.26 1.49
CA LEU A 14 -10.97 -3.14 2.79
C LEU A 14 -11.39 -1.83 3.47
N ASP A 15 -11.73 -1.96 4.75
CA ASP A 15 -11.94 -0.84 5.64
C ASP A 15 -10.59 -0.21 6.05
N GLU A 16 -10.65 1.02 6.55
CA GLU A 16 -9.46 1.79 6.90
C GLU A 16 -8.61 1.11 7.99
N ALA A 17 -9.24 0.44 8.97
CA ALA A 17 -8.53 -0.28 10.02
C ALA A 17 -7.75 -1.49 9.47
N SER A 18 -8.37 -2.27 8.57
CA SER A 18 -7.67 -3.38 7.91
C SER A 18 -6.56 -2.88 6.99
N LEU A 19 -6.76 -1.76 6.29
CA LEU A 19 -5.73 -1.14 5.45
C LEU A 19 -4.51 -0.73 6.30
N ASN A 20 -4.73 -0.04 7.42
CA ASN A 20 -3.67 0.36 8.34
C ASN A 20 -2.92 -0.86 8.90
N THR A 21 -3.63 -1.94 9.23
CA THR A 21 -2.99 -3.19 9.68
C THR A 21 -2.08 -3.79 8.60
N LEU A 22 -2.49 -3.70 7.33
CA LEU A 22 -1.73 -4.22 6.19
C LEU A 22 -0.47 -3.36 5.92
N VAL A 23 -0.60 -2.04 6.07
CA VAL A 23 0.51 -1.08 6.02
C VAL A 23 1.53 -1.35 7.12
N GLU A 24 1.09 -1.55 8.36
CA GLU A 24 1.99 -1.85 9.49
C GLU A 24 2.72 -3.18 9.28
N LYS A 25 2.04 -4.20 8.73
CA LYS A 25 2.71 -5.45 8.33
C LYS A 25 3.78 -5.22 7.26
N ALA A 26 3.48 -4.42 6.24
CA ALA A 26 4.44 -4.10 5.18
C ALA A 26 5.65 -3.33 5.73
N LYS A 27 5.43 -2.34 6.61
CA LYS A 27 6.51 -1.64 7.33
C LYS A 27 7.36 -2.60 8.15
N GLY A 28 6.73 -3.55 8.85
CA GLY A 28 7.42 -4.59 9.62
C GLY A 28 8.36 -5.43 8.77
N TRP A 29 7.96 -5.79 7.55
CA TRP A 29 8.83 -6.51 6.61
C TRP A 29 10.03 -5.68 6.15
N VAL A 30 9.82 -4.39 5.86
CA VAL A 30 10.91 -3.47 5.47
C VAL A 30 11.91 -3.29 6.61
N SER A 31 11.41 -3.05 7.83
CA SER A 31 12.24 -2.90 9.03
C SER A 31 13.01 -4.19 9.36
N ALA A 32 12.39 -5.36 9.21
CA ALA A 32 13.04 -6.66 9.42
C ALA A 32 14.16 -6.93 8.41
N ALA A 33 14.06 -6.39 7.19
CA ALA A 33 15.11 -6.44 6.18
C ALA A 33 16.23 -5.41 6.39
N GLY A 34 16.16 -4.60 7.45
CA GLY A 34 17.14 -3.53 7.74
C GLY A 34 16.91 -2.24 6.95
N GLY A 35 15.75 -2.08 6.33
CA GLY A 35 15.34 -0.84 5.66
C GLY A 35 14.66 0.15 6.62
N GLN A 36 14.68 1.43 6.26
CA GLN A 36 13.97 2.49 6.98
C GLN A 36 12.83 3.01 6.10
N VAL A 37 11.62 3.02 6.65
CA VAL A 37 10.46 3.66 6.01
C VAL A 37 10.48 5.15 6.34
N MET A 38 10.62 5.98 5.30
CA MET A 38 10.72 7.44 5.46
C MET A 38 9.35 8.10 5.51
N GLN A 39 8.42 7.68 4.64
CA GLN A 39 7.09 8.24 4.52
C GLN A 39 6.11 7.16 4.08
N VAL A 40 4.85 7.29 4.48
CA VAL A 40 3.76 6.46 3.95
C VAL A 40 2.61 7.38 3.58
N ASP A 41 2.21 7.34 2.32
CA ASP A 41 1.10 8.11 1.79
C ASP A 41 -0.05 7.19 1.41
N LEU A 42 -1.19 7.39 2.05
CA LEU A 42 -2.45 6.71 1.78
C LEU A 42 -3.23 7.52 0.76
N TRP A 43 -3.31 7.02 -0.47
CA TRP A 43 -3.99 7.71 -1.58
C TRP A 43 -5.49 7.42 -1.63
N GLY A 44 -5.97 6.51 -0.78
CA GLY A 44 -7.36 6.09 -0.70
C GLY A 44 -7.84 5.32 -1.93
N ARG A 45 -9.16 5.21 -2.08
CA ARG A 45 -9.79 4.47 -3.18
C ARG A 45 -9.73 5.27 -4.48
N ARG A 46 -9.17 4.68 -5.53
CA ARG A 46 -9.12 5.25 -6.88
C ARG A 46 -9.58 4.24 -7.92
N ARG A 47 -10.13 4.75 -9.02
CA ARG A 47 -10.54 3.94 -10.17
C ARG A 47 -9.31 3.51 -10.98
N LEU A 48 -9.20 2.23 -11.27
CA LEU A 48 -8.15 1.65 -12.11
C LEU A 48 -8.47 1.91 -13.58
N ALA A 49 -7.43 2.14 -14.40
CA ALA A 49 -7.60 2.31 -15.85
C ALA A 49 -8.16 1.05 -16.53
N TYR A 50 -7.85 -0.13 -15.97
CA TYR A 50 -8.33 -1.43 -16.44
C TYR A 50 -8.59 -2.36 -15.23
N PRO A 51 -9.46 -3.37 -15.37
CA PRO A 51 -9.75 -4.27 -14.27
C PRO A 51 -8.55 -5.15 -13.92
N ILE A 52 -8.16 -5.16 -12.64
CA ILE A 52 -7.15 -6.07 -12.09
C ILE A 52 -7.87 -7.02 -11.14
N ARG A 53 -7.72 -8.34 -11.36
CA ARG A 53 -8.42 -9.37 -10.56
C ARG A 53 -9.94 -9.14 -10.44
N LYS A 54 -10.58 -8.74 -11.54
CA LYS A 54 -12.02 -8.38 -11.64
C LYS A 54 -12.43 -7.14 -10.83
N GLN A 55 -11.49 -6.38 -10.28
CA GLN A 55 -11.75 -5.13 -9.58
C GLN A 55 -11.46 -3.93 -10.49
N ARG A 56 -12.37 -2.94 -10.52
CA ARG A 56 -12.21 -1.67 -11.27
C ARG A 56 -11.74 -0.52 -10.39
N GLU A 57 -11.65 -0.75 -9.08
CA GLU A 57 -11.22 0.20 -8.07
C GLU A 57 -10.20 -0.48 -7.17
N GLY A 58 -9.32 0.30 -6.56
CA GLY A 58 -8.35 -0.18 -5.60
C GLY A 58 -7.91 0.94 -4.66
N GLN A 59 -7.46 0.55 -3.46
CA GLN A 59 -6.88 1.50 -2.51
C GLN A 59 -5.38 1.58 -2.72
N TYR A 60 -4.86 2.76 -3.02
CA TYR A 60 -3.44 2.96 -3.30
C TYR A 60 -2.68 3.33 -2.03
N VAL A 61 -1.53 2.70 -1.84
CA VAL A 61 -0.57 3.02 -0.79
C VAL A 61 0.81 3.19 -1.41
N LEU A 62 1.47 4.29 -1.08
CA LEU A 62 2.86 4.58 -1.45
C LEU A 62 3.70 4.61 -0.17
N MET A 63 4.86 3.96 -0.20
CA MET A 63 5.80 3.85 0.92
C MET A 63 7.25 3.94 0.44
#